data_AF-A0A1B7WI64-F1
#
_entry.id   AF-A0A1B7WI64-F1
#
_cell.length_a   1.000
_cell.length_b   1.000
_cell.length_c   1.000
_cell.angle_alpha   90.00
_cell.angle_beta   90.00
_cell.angle_gamma   90.00
#
_symmetry.space_group_name_H-M   'P 1'
#
loop_
_entity.id
_entity.type
_entity.pdbx_description
1 polymer ?
#
loop_
_entity_poly.entity_id
_entity_poly.type
_entity_poly.pdbx_seq_one_letter_code
_entity_poly.pdbx_strand_id
1 'polypeptide(L)'
;MSQIKVKNFGPIKSGFAENNGFIDIRKITVFIGNQGTGKSSIAKLISTLSWLEKQLYRGNLEIKYVTSRNRFVNTYCNYQNLKNYFLPETEIEYLGNAFNFSFEDGKFKIDPNIGQVRFFYPNRTLKKYIVPKIMYIPAERNFFSVVKGAEKVKGLPQSNCIEILRSDGTMDNRCDGMLTYNNHLIFVELKEKNYRNNWVVKGEKQLKNTINVFIANHDLAIYKSKKAYIANNKKPNFQSSQMGRMARFEAETDFRLIIRNTIEIS
;
A
#
# COMPACT_ATOMS: atom_id res chain seq x y z
N MET A 1 18.25 -1.79 14.25
CA MET A 1 18.14 -2.80 13.17
C MET A 1 17.11 -3.80 13.62
N SER A 2 16.22 -4.22 12.74
CA SER A 2 15.14 -5.13 13.11
C SER A 2 15.53 -6.58 12.82
N GLN A 3 14.97 -7.53 13.56
CA GLN A 3 15.15 -8.96 13.33
C GLN A 3 13.80 -9.66 13.29
N ILE A 4 13.70 -10.76 12.57
CA ILE A 4 12.47 -11.57 12.51
C ILE A 4 12.79 -13.07 12.57
N LYS A 5 12.01 -13.81 13.32
CA LYS A 5 11.98 -15.26 13.39
C LYS A 5 10.58 -15.73 13.06
N VAL A 6 10.47 -16.73 12.20
CA VAL A 6 9.19 -17.27 11.72
C VAL A 6 9.30 -18.78 11.62
N LYS A 7 8.37 -19.50 12.23
CA LYS A 7 8.23 -20.95 12.10
C LYS A 7 6.79 -21.35 11.83
N ASN A 8 6.63 -22.47 11.13
CA ASN A 8 5.35 -23.10 10.81
C ASN A 8 4.31 -22.10 10.27
N PHE A 9 4.71 -21.32 9.27
CA PHE A 9 3.91 -20.26 8.68
C PHE A 9 3.77 -20.45 7.17
N GLY A 10 2.65 -21.04 6.75
CA GLY A 10 2.36 -21.41 5.38
C GLY A 10 3.48 -22.29 4.78
N PRO A 11 4.21 -21.80 3.75
CA PRO A 11 5.33 -22.54 3.16
C PRO A 11 6.58 -22.60 4.05
N ILE A 12 6.71 -21.71 5.04
CA ILE A 12 7.85 -21.70 5.97
C ILE A 12 7.61 -22.79 7.02
N LYS A 13 8.51 -23.79 7.09
CA LYS A 13 8.41 -24.91 8.04
C LYS A 13 9.26 -24.64 9.27
N SER A 14 10.48 -25.17 9.33
CA SER A 14 11.40 -25.05 10.47
C SER A 14 11.92 -23.63 10.74
N GLY A 15 11.70 -22.69 9.80
CA GLY A 15 12.24 -21.33 9.90
C GLY A 15 13.70 -21.23 9.47
N PHE A 16 14.38 -20.18 9.91
CA PHE A 16 15.80 -19.99 9.63
C PHE A 16 16.65 -20.94 10.50
N ALA A 17 17.63 -21.61 9.91
CA ALA A 17 18.41 -22.62 10.63
C ALA A 17 19.52 -22.02 11.51
N GLU A 18 19.99 -20.82 11.17
CA GLU A 18 21.09 -20.14 11.84
C GLU A 18 20.58 -19.07 12.82
N ASN A 19 21.48 -18.50 13.63
CA ASN A 19 21.20 -17.34 14.49
C ASN A 19 19.96 -17.53 15.39
N ASN A 20 19.81 -18.72 15.99
CA ASN A 20 18.65 -19.08 16.82
C ASN A 20 17.29 -18.85 16.13
N GLY A 21 17.25 -18.94 14.80
CA GLY A 21 16.05 -18.73 13.99
C GLY A 21 15.79 -17.29 13.55
N PHE A 22 16.64 -16.34 13.95
CA PHE A 22 16.47 -14.93 13.61
C PHE A 22 17.17 -14.55 12.30
N ILE A 23 16.44 -13.85 11.45
CA ILE A 23 16.93 -13.22 10.23
C ILE A 23 17.12 -11.73 10.51
N ASP A 24 18.32 -11.23 10.23
CA ASP A 24 18.62 -9.79 10.29
C ASP A 24 18.00 -9.03 9.11
N ILE A 25 17.23 -7.98 9.43
CA ILE A 25 16.70 -7.05 8.43
C ILE A 25 17.68 -5.87 8.32
N ARG A 26 18.59 -5.99 7.35
CA ARG A 26 19.61 -4.98 7.04
C ARG A 26 19.07 -3.95 6.06
N LYS A 27 19.86 -2.91 5.77
CA LYS A 27 19.48 -1.87 4.79
C LYS A 27 19.15 -2.46 3.42
N ILE A 28 19.91 -3.48 3.02
CA ILE A 28 19.66 -4.28 1.83
C ILE A 28 19.59 -5.73 2.29
N THR A 29 18.43 -6.34 2.15
CA THR A 29 18.19 -7.76 2.43
C THR A 29 17.55 -8.38 1.19
N VAL A 30 18.16 -9.45 0.68
CA VAL A 30 17.68 -10.15 -0.52
C VAL A 30 17.31 -11.57 -0.12
N PHE A 31 16.05 -11.95 -0.36
CA PHE A 31 15.57 -13.31 -0.16
C PHE A 31 15.65 -14.10 -1.48
N ILE A 32 16.50 -15.12 -1.53
CA ILE A 32 16.69 -16.00 -2.71
C ILE A 32 16.28 -17.44 -2.38
N GLY A 33 16.07 -18.26 -3.42
CA GLY A 33 15.72 -19.68 -3.29
C GLY A 33 14.57 -20.12 -4.19
N ASN A 34 14.23 -21.40 -4.14
CA ASN A 34 13.23 -22.04 -5.02
C ASN A 34 11.83 -21.45 -4.90
N GLN A 35 11.00 -21.58 -5.93
CA GLN A 35 9.60 -21.14 -5.88
C GLN A 35 8.84 -21.87 -4.76
N GLY A 36 7.88 -21.16 -4.14
CA GLY A 36 7.04 -21.77 -3.10
C GLY A 36 7.68 -21.92 -1.72
N THR A 37 8.92 -21.46 -1.51
CA THR A 37 9.62 -21.60 -0.21
C THR A 37 9.31 -20.50 0.82
N GLY A 38 8.40 -19.57 0.51
CA GLY A 38 7.96 -18.52 1.45
C GLY A 38 8.74 -17.20 1.40
N LYS A 39 9.56 -16.97 0.37
CA LYS A 39 10.27 -15.69 0.17
C LYS A 39 9.34 -14.47 0.15
N SER A 40 8.21 -14.56 -0.53
CA SER A 40 7.20 -13.50 -0.54
C SER A 40 6.45 -13.42 0.79
N SER A 41 6.22 -14.56 1.45
CA SER A 41 5.54 -14.65 2.75
C SER A 41 6.28 -13.86 3.82
N ILE A 42 7.60 -14.05 3.93
CA ILE A 42 8.43 -13.33 4.90
C ILE A 42 8.49 -11.84 4.59
N ALA A 43 8.61 -11.45 3.31
CA ALA A 43 8.62 -10.04 2.91
C ALA A 43 7.29 -9.33 3.23
N LYS A 44 6.15 -9.99 2.96
CA LYS A 44 4.81 -9.49 3.31
C LYS A 44 4.67 -9.33 4.83
N LEU A 45 5.11 -10.32 5.60
CA LEU A 45 5.05 -10.28 7.06
C LEU A 45 5.91 -9.14 7.65
N ILE A 46 7.15 -8.98 7.18
CA ILE A 46 8.04 -7.87 7.56
C ILE A 46 7.37 -6.52 7.27
N SER A 47 6.76 -6.37 6.09
CA SER A 47 6.05 -5.14 5.73
C SER A 47 4.89 -4.85 6.68
N THR A 48 4.08 -5.84 7.01
CA THR A 48 2.94 -5.69 7.93
C THR A 48 3.41 -5.30 9.33
N LEU A 49 4.43 -5.97 9.87
CA LEU A 49 4.97 -5.70 11.21
C LEU A 49 5.63 -4.32 11.28
N SER A 50 6.44 -3.96 10.28
CA SER A 50 7.06 -2.63 10.19
C SER A 50 6.01 -1.51 10.14
N TRP A 51 4.90 -1.75 9.42
CA TRP A 51 3.80 -0.78 9.36
C TRP A 51 3.06 -0.67 10.70
N LEU A 52 2.77 -1.80 11.35
CA LEU A 52 2.16 -1.82 12.68
C LEU A 52 2.99 -1.05 13.71
N GLU A 53 4.31 -1.30 13.73
CA GLU A 53 5.27 -0.59 14.58
C GLU A 53 5.18 0.93 14.38
N LYS A 54 5.17 1.37 13.12
CA LYS A 54 5.02 2.78 12.76
C LYS A 54 3.70 3.39 13.23
N GLN A 55 2.58 2.68 13.07
CA GLN A 55 1.27 3.20 13.48
C GLN A 55 1.14 3.32 15.00
N LEU A 56 1.63 2.31 15.73
CA LEU A 56 1.69 2.32 17.19
C LEU A 56 2.57 3.48 17.69
N TYR A 57 3.75 3.66 17.08
CA TYR A 57 4.66 4.75 17.44
C TYR A 57 4.04 6.15 17.22
N ARG A 58 3.21 6.31 16.18
CA ARG A 58 2.50 7.56 15.90
C ARG A 58 1.29 7.81 16.82
N GLY A 59 0.86 6.82 17.59
CA GLY A 59 -0.39 6.89 18.36
C GLY A 59 -1.65 6.71 17.50
N ASN A 60 -1.52 6.28 16.25
CA ASN A 60 -2.66 6.04 15.36
C ASN A 60 -3.38 4.71 15.66
N LEU A 61 -2.70 3.79 16.33
CA LEU A 61 -3.25 2.53 16.80
C LEU A 61 -2.95 2.35 18.27
N GLU A 62 -3.91 1.78 19.00
CA GLU A 62 -3.72 1.36 20.38
C GLU A 62 -3.33 -0.13 20.44
N ILE A 63 -2.41 -0.47 21.34
CA ILE A 63 -1.97 -1.87 21.56
C ILE A 63 -3.17 -2.78 21.83
N LYS A 64 -4.07 -2.38 22.73
CA LYS A 64 -5.27 -3.14 23.09
C LYS A 64 -6.19 -3.39 21.88
N TYR A 65 -6.26 -2.42 20.97
CA TYR A 65 -7.03 -2.59 19.74
C TYR A 65 -6.37 -3.62 18.82
N VAL A 66 -5.06 -3.56 18.61
CA VAL A 66 -4.34 -4.49 17.72
C VAL A 66 -4.39 -5.93 18.24
N THR A 67 -4.28 -6.13 19.56
CA THR A 67 -4.22 -7.49 20.17
C THR A 67 -5.60 -8.12 20.41
N SER A 68 -6.68 -7.35 20.44
CA SER A 68 -8.02 -7.90 20.69
C SER A 68 -8.64 -8.59 19.46
N ARG A 69 -9.50 -9.58 19.71
CA ARG A 69 -10.29 -10.32 18.69
C ARG A 69 -9.45 -10.89 17.53
N ASN A 70 -8.18 -11.22 17.79
CA ASN A 70 -7.25 -11.72 16.79
C ASN A 70 -7.15 -10.83 15.53
N ARG A 71 -7.20 -9.50 15.71
CA ARG A 71 -7.10 -8.52 14.60
C ARG A 71 -5.76 -8.59 13.88
N PHE A 72 -4.68 -8.94 14.57
CA PHE A 72 -3.38 -9.24 13.96
C PHE A 72 -3.54 -10.17 12.74
N VAL A 73 -4.13 -11.35 12.95
CA VAL A 73 -4.34 -12.34 11.89
C VAL A 73 -5.46 -11.93 10.93
N ASN A 74 -6.65 -11.61 11.47
CA ASN A 74 -7.87 -11.45 10.67
C ASN A 74 -7.94 -10.13 9.88
N THR A 75 -7.24 -9.10 10.32
CA THR A 75 -7.25 -7.78 9.69
C THR A 75 -5.90 -7.48 9.06
N TYR A 76 -4.83 -7.39 9.85
CA TYR A 76 -3.56 -6.84 9.39
C TYR A 76 -2.77 -7.82 8.50
N CYS A 77 -2.71 -9.10 8.87
CA CYS A 77 -2.10 -10.12 8.01
C CYS A 77 -3.01 -10.48 6.83
N ASN A 78 -4.33 -10.47 7.01
CA ASN A 78 -5.27 -10.75 5.94
C ASN A 78 -5.22 -9.71 4.80
N TYR A 79 -4.84 -8.46 5.08
CA TYR A 79 -4.63 -7.43 4.06
C TYR A 79 -3.67 -7.86 2.94
N GLN A 80 -2.68 -8.69 3.29
CA GLN A 80 -1.69 -9.28 2.36
C GLN A 80 -1.99 -10.76 2.03
N ASN A 81 -3.21 -11.24 2.30
CA ASN A 81 -3.67 -12.63 2.18
C ASN A 81 -2.85 -13.65 2.97
N LEU A 82 -2.29 -13.25 4.12
CA LEU A 82 -1.50 -14.14 4.98
C LEU A 82 -2.34 -14.91 6.01
N LYS A 83 -3.64 -14.63 6.14
CA LYS A 83 -4.49 -15.26 7.17
C LYS A 83 -4.41 -16.79 7.14
N ASN A 84 -4.47 -17.40 5.96
CA ASN A 84 -4.49 -18.85 5.81
C ASN A 84 -3.10 -19.48 5.95
N TYR A 85 -2.06 -18.70 6.25
CA TYR A 85 -0.70 -19.22 6.50
C TYR A 85 -0.47 -19.53 7.97
N PHE A 86 -1.32 -19.00 8.85
CA PHE A 86 -1.27 -19.31 10.27
C PHE A 86 -1.75 -20.74 10.52
N LEU A 87 -0.90 -21.52 11.17
CA LEU A 87 -1.13 -22.86 11.71
C LEU A 87 -1.23 -22.76 13.24
N PRO A 88 -1.82 -23.75 13.93
CA PRO A 88 -1.86 -23.79 15.39
C PRO A 88 -0.48 -23.59 16.05
N GLU A 89 0.55 -24.16 15.42
CA GLU A 89 1.94 -24.15 15.85
C GLU A 89 2.79 -23.01 15.23
N THR A 90 2.16 -22.00 14.63
CA THR A 90 2.87 -20.83 14.10
C THR A 90 3.54 -20.05 15.23
N GLU A 91 4.85 -19.84 15.10
CA GLU A 91 5.64 -18.94 15.93
C GLU A 91 6.15 -17.77 15.07
N ILE A 92 5.92 -16.54 15.53
CA ILE A 92 6.51 -15.33 14.93
C ILE A 92 7.08 -14.47 16.04
N GLU A 93 8.33 -14.07 15.89
CA GLU A 93 8.97 -13.06 16.74
C GLU A 93 9.57 -11.97 15.85
N TYR A 94 9.26 -10.71 16.14
CA TYR A 94 9.84 -9.57 15.45
C TYR A 94 10.38 -8.58 16.47
N LEU A 95 11.68 -8.32 16.37
CA LEU A 95 12.41 -7.37 17.19
C LEU A 95 12.50 -6.07 16.39
N GLY A 96 11.64 -5.11 16.71
CA GLY A 96 11.63 -3.79 16.09
C GLY A 96 12.54 -2.80 16.82
N ASN A 97 12.58 -1.57 16.30
CA ASN A 97 13.31 -0.47 16.94
C ASN A 97 12.48 0.22 18.04
N ALA A 98 11.15 0.28 17.91
CA ALA A 98 10.25 0.85 18.90
C ALA A 98 9.38 -0.20 19.62
N PHE A 99 8.99 -1.28 18.93
CA PHE A 99 8.16 -2.34 19.50
C PHE A 99 8.69 -3.71 19.13
N ASN A 100 8.56 -4.65 20.06
CA ASN A 100 8.72 -6.08 19.81
C ASN A 100 7.35 -6.72 19.68
N PHE A 101 7.23 -7.66 18.74
CA PHE A 101 6.00 -8.39 18.50
C PHE A 101 6.26 -9.88 18.63
N SER A 102 5.34 -10.59 19.28
CA SER A 102 5.35 -12.05 19.35
C SER A 102 3.97 -12.61 19.03
N PHE A 103 3.96 -13.73 18.31
CA PHE A 103 2.77 -14.52 18.03
C PHE A 103 3.09 -15.97 18.31
N GLU A 104 2.35 -16.56 19.23
CA GLU A 104 2.47 -17.96 19.65
C GLU A 104 1.13 -18.38 20.28
N ASP A 105 0.77 -19.66 20.18
CA ASP A 105 -0.48 -20.21 20.72
C ASP A 105 -1.74 -19.42 20.28
N GLY A 106 -1.73 -18.93 19.03
CA GLY A 106 -2.82 -18.12 18.48
C GLY A 106 -2.97 -16.72 19.09
N LYS A 107 -2.03 -16.27 19.93
CA LYS A 107 -2.07 -14.99 20.64
C LYS A 107 -0.98 -14.04 20.16
N PHE A 108 -1.38 -12.82 19.80
CA PHE A 108 -0.46 -11.74 19.46
C PHE A 108 -0.16 -10.87 20.69
N LYS A 109 1.11 -10.65 20.98
CA LYS A 109 1.59 -9.77 22.07
C LYS A 109 2.48 -8.68 21.48
N ILE A 110 2.45 -7.53 22.15
CA ILE A 110 3.19 -6.33 21.74
C ILE A 110 3.87 -5.76 22.97
N ASP A 111 5.18 -5.67 22.92
CA ASP A 111 6.00 -5.14 24.01
C ASP A 111 6.73 -3.88 23.52
N PRO A 112 6.53 -2.72 24.18
CA PRO A 112 7.31 -1.53 23.86
C PRO A 112 8.80 -1.78 24.14
N ASN A 113 9.68 -1.40 23.21
CA ASN A 113 11.12 -1.48 23.43
C ASN A 113 11.57 -0.29 24.32
N ILE A 114 11.50 -0.49 25.64
CA ILE A 114 11.67 0.56 26.68
C ILE A 114 12.95 1.40 26.48
N GLY A 115 14.03 0.82 25.93
CA GLY A 115 15.28 1.54 25.64
C GLY A 115 15.16 2.63 24.57
N GLN A 116 14.12 2.60 23.74
CA GLN A 116 13.85 3.58 22.66
C GLN A 116 12.50 4.30 22.82
N VAL A 117 11.62 3.80 23.70
CA VAL A 117 10.26 4.33 23.95
C VAL A 117 10.22 5.42 25.04
N ARG A 118 11.31 5.68 25.78
CA ARG A 118 11.41 6.70 26.86
C ARG A 118 11.30 8.18 26.42
N PHE A 119 10.61 8.49 25.34
CA PHE A 119 10.38 9.83 24.80
C PHE A 119 9.10 10.52 25.30
N PHE A 120 8.65 10.20 26.52
CA PHE A 120 7.52 10.91 27.14
C PHE A 120 7.81 11.42 28.57
N TYR A 121 9.08 11.63 28.95
CA TYR A 121 9.44 12.43 30.13
C TYR A 121 10.73 13.25 29.92
N PRO A 122 10.87 14.41 30.57
CA PRO A 122 11.36 15.64 29.96
C PRO A 122 12.87 15.88 30.02
N ASN A 123 13.73 14.89 30.29
CA ASN A 123 15.17 15.16 30.40
C ASN A 123 16.02 13.90 30.22
N ARG A 124 16.58 13.70 29.01
CA ARG A 124 17.94 13.20 28.69
C ARG A 124 18.01 12.76 27.22
N THR A 125 19.11 13.11 26.58
CA THR A 125 19.38 13.08 25.14
C THR A 125 19.03 11.75 24.48
N LEU A 126 18.42 11.87 23.29
CA LEU A 126 17.29 11.08 22.88
C LEU A 126 17.60 10.37 21.54
N LYS A 127 17.63 9.02 21.48
CA LYS A 127 17.66 8.28 20.19
C LYS A 127 16.25 8.15 19.61
N LYS A 128 15.86 9.13 18.79
CA LYS A 128 14.51 9.23 18.21
C LYS A 128 14.28 8.08 17.23
N TYR A 129 13.18 7.34 17.40
CA TYR A 129 12.76 6.37 16.38
C TYR A 129 12.55 7.09 15.05
N ILE A 130 13.28 6.64 14.03
CA ILE A 130 13.18 7.20 12.68
C ILE A 130 12.00 6.54 12.00
N VAL A 131 10.91 7.29 11.87
CA VAL A 131 9.67 6.80 11.26
C VAL A 131 9.91 6.42 9.80
N PRO A 132 9.80 5.13 9.42
CA PRO A 132 10.12 4.70 8.07
C PRO A 132 9.04 5.09 7.05
N LYS A 133 9.47 5.32 5.80
CA LYS A 133 8.58 5.29 4.63
C LYS A 133 8.54 3.84 4.14
N ILE A 134 7.39 3.19 4.25
CA ILE A 134 7.23 1.76 3.95
C ILE A 134 6.38 1.64 2.69
N MET A 135 6.86 0.86 1.72
CA MET A 135 6.11 0.48 0.53
C MET A 135 6.37 -1.01 0.26
N TYR A 136 5.31 -1.79 0.09
CA TYR A 136 5.40 -3.16 -0.42
C TYR A 136 4.82 -3.19 -1.83
N ILE A 137 5.58 -3.73 -2.79
CA ILE A 137 5.16 -3.86 -4.18
C ILE A 137 4.95 -5.36 -4.45
N PRO A 138 3.69 -5.84 -4.46
CA PRO A 138 3.38 -7.23 -4.73
C PRO A 138 3.66 -7.59 -6.19
N ALA A 139 4.08 -8.84 -6.42
CA ALA A 139 4.29 -9.37 -7.78
C ALA A 139 2.97 -9.45 -8.58
N GLU A 140 1.86 -9.64 -7.87
CA GLU A 140 0.51 -9.69 -8.39
C GLU A 140 0.07 -8.35 -9.00
N ARG A 141 0.78 -7.24 -8.74
CA ARG A 141 0.47 -5.92 -9.33
C ARG A 141 0.49 -5.95 -10.87
N ASN A 142 1.36 -6.75 -11.46
CA ASN A 142 1.40 -6.88 -12.92
C ASN A 142 0.09 -7.44 -13.49
N PHE A 143 -0.59 -8.32 -12.74
CA PHE A 143 -1.88 -8.87 -13.14
C PHE A 143 -2.97 -7.79 -13.25
N PHE A 144 -2.98 -6.82 -12.33
CA PHE A 144 -3.93 -5.69 -12.36
C PHE A 144 -3.79 -4.81 -13.61
N SER A 145 -2.58 -4.73 -14.19
CA SER A 145 -2.36 -3.93 -15.40
C SER A 145 -2.94 -4.56 -16.66
N VAL A 146 -3.12 -5.90 -16.66
CA VAL A 146 -3.54 -6.66 -17.84
C VAL A 146 -5.03 -6.99 -17.80
N VAL A 147 -5.58 -7.22 -16.60
CA VAL A 147 -6.96 -7.68 -16.43
C VAL A 147 -7.87 -6.53 -16.02
N LYS A 148 -8.80 -6.15 -16.91
CA LYS A 148 -9.87 -5.20 -16.57
C LYS A 148 -10.76 -5.78 -15.48
N GLY A 149 -11.05 -4.99 -14.47
CA GLY A 149 -11.89 -5.43 -13.35
C GLY A 149 -11.17 -6.41 -12.42
N ALA A 150 -9.84 -6.44 -12.41
CA ALA A 150 -9.04 -7.32 -11.55
C ALA A 150 -9.43 -7.19 -10.07
N GLU A 151 -9.88 -6.01 -9.61
CA GLU A 151 -10.37 -5.80 -8.25
C GLU A 151 -11.56 -6.69 -7.84
N LYS A 152 -12.29 -7.24 -8.83
CA LYS A 152 -13.41 -8.16 -8.60
C LYS A 152 -12.99 -9.63 -8.53
N VAL A 153 -11.73 -9.93 -8.84
CA VAL A 153 -11.20 -11.30 -8.80
C VAL A 153 -11.02 -11.71 -7.34
N LYS A 154 -11.74 -12.77 -6.94
CA LYS A 154 -11.62 -13.34 -5.60
C LYS A 154 -10.19 -13.85 -5.36
N GLY A 155 -9.66 -13.60 -4.16
CA GLY A 155 -8.34 -14.10 -3.75
C GLY A 155 -7.16 -13.18 -4.06
N LEU A 156 -7.38 -11.99 -4.63
CA LEU A 156 -6.33 -10.97 -4.72
C LEU A 156 -6.15 -10.24 -3.39
N PRO A 157 -4.92 -9.87 -3.01
CA PRO A 157 -4.68 -9.05 -1.82
C PRO A 157 -5.44 -7.72 -1.85
N GLN A 158 -6.03 -7.33 -0.72
CA GLN A 158 -6.64 -6.00 -0.55
C GLN A 158 -5.61 -4.87 -0.77
N SER A 159 -4.33 -5.15 -0.50
CA SER A 159 -3.22 -4.22 -0.74
C SER A 159 -3.04 -3.74 -2.17
N ASN A 160 -3.72 -4.36 -3.14
CA ASN A 160 -3.56 -4.04 -4.54
C ASN A 160 -4.49 -2.92 -5.01
N CYS A 161 -5.39 -2.44 -4.16
CA CYS A 161 -6.40 -1.45 -4.50
C CYS A 161 -6.43 -0.31 -3.47
N ILE A 162 -6.48 0.94 -3.93
CA ILE A 162 -6.79 2.09 -3.07
C ILE A 162 -8.30 2.18 -2.93
N GLU A 163 -8.85 1.85 -1.77
CA GLU A 163 -10.29 1.95 -1.52
C GLU A 163 -10.75 3.41 -1.39
N ILE A 164 -11.77 3.78 -2.16
CA ILE A 164 -12.51 5.04 -2.01
C ILE A 164 -13.94 4.62 -1.73
N LEU A 165 -14.49 5.02 -0.59
CA LEU A 165 -15.82 4.62 -0.13
C LEU A 165 -16.78 5.81 -0.13
N ARG A 166 -18.05 5.55 -0.44
CA ARG A 166 -19.15 6.49 -0.23
C ARG A 166 -19.54 6.53 1.25
N SER A 167 -20.39 7.50 1.60
CA SER A 167 -20.95 7.64 2.95
C SER A 167 -21.73 6.42 3.45
N ASP A 168 -22.25 5.60 2.54
CA ASP A 168 -22.97 4.35 2.84
C ASP A 168 -22.03 3.12 2.99
N GLY A 169 -20.71 3.32 2.87
CA GLY A 169 -19.71 2.24 2.94
C GLY A 169 -19.52 1.46 1.64
N THR A 170 -20.22 1.80 0.55
CA THR A 170 -20.01 1.16 -0.76
C THR A 170 -18.81 1.73 -1.49
N MET A 171 -18.18 0.92 -2.35
CA MET A 171 -17.06 1.35 -3.20
C MET A 171 -17.48 2.46 -4.17
N ASP A 172 -16.80 3.59 -4.11
CA ASP A 172 -16.95 4.69 -5.05
C ASP A 172 -16.07 4.54 -6.29
N ASN A 173 -16.37 5.33 -7.31
CA ASN A 173 -15.58 5.36 -8.54
C ASN A 173 -14.19 5.92 -8.28
N ARG A 174 -13.16 5.28 -8.84
CA ARG A 174 -11.79 5.75 -8.78
C ARG A 174 -11.14 5.68 -10.17
N CYS A 175 -10.04 6.41 -10.34
CA CYS A 175 -9.22 6.27 -11.53
C CYS A 175 -8.29 5.06 -11.42
N ASP A 176 -7.76 4.62 -12.56
CA ASP A 176 -6.99 3.38 -12.66
C ASP A 176 -5.58 3.47 -12.05
N GLY A 177 -5.02 4.68 -11.94
CA GLY A 177 -3.70 4.86 -11.35
C GLY A 177 -3.42 6.26 -10.81
N MET A 178 -2.46 6.31 -9.89
CA MET A 178 -1.85 7.54 -9.40
C MET A 178 -0.33 7.35 -9.38
N LEU A 179 0.40 8.28 -9.97
CA LEU A 179 1.87 8.30 -9.99
C LEU A 179 2.35 9.52 -9.22
N THR A 180 3.35 9.31 -8.38
CA THR A 180 4.08 10.40 -7.72
C THR A 180 5.57 10.21 -7.97
N TYR A 181 6.23 11.27 -8.43
CA TYR A 181 7.69 11.33 -8.55
C TYR A 181 8.15 12.77 -8.33
N ASN A 182 9.23 12.96 -7.57
CA ASN A 182 9.71 14.28 -7.17
C ASN A 182 8.57 15.15 -6.60
N ASN A 183 8.23 16.25 -7.29
CA ASN A 183 7.13 17.16 -6.95
C ASN A 183 6.00 17.10 -8.01
N HIS A 184 5.84 15.97 -8.68
CA HIS A 184 4.83 15.74 -9.70
C HIS A 184 3.79 14.75 -9.18
N LEU A 185 2.51 15.11 -9.33
CA LEU A 185 1.36 14.27 -9.05
C LEU A 185 0.59 14.05 -10.34
N ILE A 186 0.37 12.78 -10.68
CA ILE A 186 -0.30 12.38 -11.90
C ILE A 186 -1.42 11.38 -11.60
N PHE A 187 -2.65 11.69 -11.98
CA PHE A 187 -3.75 10.73 -12.00
C PHE A 187 -3.94 10.16 -13.41
N VAL A 188 -4.28 8.88 -13.52
CA VAL A 188 -4.39 8.18 -14.80
C VAL A 188 -5.68 7.39 -14.83
N GLU A 189 -6.45 7.58 -15.90
CA GLU A 189 -7.60 6.79 -16.27
C GLU A 189 -7.33 6.13 -17.62
N LEU A 190 -7.43 4.81 -17.67
CA LEU A 190 -7.31 4.01 -18.88
C LEU A 190 -8.69 3.79 -19.48
N LYS A 191 -8.85 4.13 -20.77
CA LYS A 191 -10.07 3.89 -21.51
C LYS A 191 -9.80 3.18 -22.83
N GLU A 192 -10.80 2.46 -23.29
CA GLU A 192 -10.86 2.01 -24.67
C GLU A 192 -11.85 2.89 -25.44
N LYS A 193 -11.39 3.46 -26.55
CA LYS A 193 -12.25 4.22 -27.46
C LYS A 193 -13.40 3.31 -27.92
N ASN A 194 -14.62 3.70 -27.57
CA ASN A 194 -15.83 3.06 -28.06
C ASN A 194 -16.69 4.14 -28.74
N TYR A 195 -16.89 4.04 -30.06
CA TYR A 195 -17.49 5.09 -30.90
C TYR A 195 -18.91 5.50 -30.50
N ARG A 196 -19.59 4.65 -29.71
CA ARG A 196 -20.96 4.87 -29.22
C ARG A 196 -21.05 5.53 -27.84
N ASN A 197 -19.93 5.74 -27.14
CA ASN A 197 -19.93 6.18 -25.75
C ASN A 197 -19.01 7.38 -25.54
N ASN A 198 -19.48 8.37 -24.76
CA ASN A 198 -18.72 9.52 -24.25
C ASN A 198 -17.63 9.07 -23.24
N TRP A 199 -16.67 8.28 -23.70
CA TRP A 199 -15.62 7.66 -22.88
C TRP A 199 -14.76 8.70 -22.16
N VAL A 200 -14.53 9.85 -22.79
CA VAL A 200 -13.83 11.01 -22.19
C VAL A 200 -14.64 11.58 -21.02
N VAL A 201 -15.96 11.75 -21.15
CA VAL A 201 -16.83 12.24 -20.06
C VAL A 201 -16.81 11.27 -18.87
N LYS A 202 -16.85 9.96 -19.15
CA LYS A 202 -16.77 8.93 -18.09
C LYS A 202 -15.41 8.96 -17.38
N GLY A 203 -14.32 9.05 -18.15
CA GLY A 203 -12.98 9.13 -17.57
C GLY A 203 -12.74 10.42 -16.77
N GLU A 204 -13.25 11.55 -17.26
CA GLU A 204 -13.25 12.84 -16.54
C GLU A 204 -13.92 12.72 -15.17
N LYS A 205 -15.08 12.04 -15.10
CA LYS A 205 -15.82 11.82 -13.84
C LYS A 205 -15.01 10.97 -12.85
N GLN A 206 -14.33 9.92 -13.30
CA GLN A 206 -13.50 9.07 -12.43
C GLN A 206 -12.26 9.80 -11.90
N LEU A 207 -11.61 10.58 -12.77
CA LEU A 207 -10.48 11.42 -12.38
C LEU A 207 -10.91 12.46 -11.34
N LYS A 208 -11.99 13.21 -11.60
CA LYS A 208 -12.52 14.20 -10.67
C LYS A 208 -12.85 13.60 -9.31
N ASN A 209 -13.51 12.44 -9.29
CA ASN A 209 -13.85 11.80 -8.01
C ASN A 209 -12.59 11.48 -7.18
N THR A 210 -11.58 10.89 -7.83
CA THR A 210 -10.34 10.51 -7.16
C THR A 210 -9.54 11.73 -6.71
N ILE A 211 -9.44 12.75 -7.57
CA ILE A 211 -8.73 14.00 -7.27
C ILE A 211 -9.40 14.70 -6.08
N ASN A 212 -10.72 14.82 -6.07
CA ASN A 212 -11.43 15.50 -4.98
C ASN A 212 -11.22 14.79 -3.63
N VAL A 213 -11.29 13.45 -3.63
CA VAL A 213 -10.97 12.66 -2.44
C VAL A 213 -9.52 12.87 -2.01
N PHE A 214 -8.57 12.92 -2.95
CA PHE A 214 -7.18 13.18 -2.64
C PHE A 214 -6.96 14.56 -2.03
N ILE A 215 -7.54 15.61 -2.63
CA ILE A 215 -7.44 17.00 -2.15
C ILE A 215 -8.00 17.13 -0.73
N ALA A 216 -9.12 16.48 -0.43
CA ALA A 216 -9.72 16.52 0.91
C ALA A 216 -8.83 15.90 2.00
N ASN A 217 -7.85 15.07 1.64
CA ASN A 217 -7.05 14.28 2.58
C ASN A 217 -5.54 14.56 2.50
N HIS A 218 -5.08 15.35 1.53
CA HIS A 218 -3.66 15.58 1.26
C HIS A 218 -3.37 17.02 0.87
N ASP A 219 -2.25 17.54 1.39
CA ASP A 219 -1.73 18.85 1.00
C ASP A 219 -1.14 18.80 -0.42
N LEU A 220 -1.62 19.69 -1.28
CA LEU A 220 -1.15 19.84 -2.65
C LEU A 220 0.06 20.76 -2.81
N ALA A 221 0.42 21.54 -1.78
CA ALA A 221 1.48 22.55 -1.87
C ALA A 221 2.86 21.95 -2.18
N ILE A 222 3.07 20.67 -1.86
CA ILE A 222 4.31 19.95 -2.15
C ILE A 222 4.48 19.64 -3.65
N TYR A 223 3.41 19.68 -4.45
CA TYR A 223 3.45 19.32 -5.87
C TYR A 223 3.50 20.57 -6.75
N LYS A 224 4.61 20.72 -7.48
CA LYS A 224 4.83 21.78 -8.48
C LYS A 224 4.08 21.51 -9.78
N SER A 225 3.77 20.25 -10.08
CA SER A 225 3.09 19.83 -11.30
C SER A 225 1.97 18.86 -10.98
N LYS A 226 0.75 19.19 -11.42
CA LYS A 226 -0.46 18.41 -11.21
C LYS A 226 -1.08 18.09 -12.56
N LYS A 227 -1.11 16.80 -12.94
CA LYS A 227 -1.61 16.35 -14.24
C LYS A 227 -2.63 15.24 -14.08
N ALA A 228 -3.59 15.18 -14.99
CA ALA A 228 -4.55 14.09 -15.08
C ALA A 228 -4.55 13.55 -16.52
N TYR A 229 -4.42 12.24 -16.69
CA TYR A 229 -4.39 11.59 -18.00
C TYR A 229 -5.63 10.75 -18.22
N ILE A 230 -6.26 10.93 -19.38
CA ILE A 230 -7.18 9.94 -19.93
C ILE A 230 -6.43 9.25 -21.08
N ALA A 231 -5.91 8.06 -20.80
CA ALA A 231 -5.07 7.31 -21.71
C ALA A 231 -5.88 6.24 -22.47
N ASN A 232 -5.75 6.23 -23.80
CA ASN A 232 -6.49 5.33 -24.68
C ASN A 232 -5.60 4.17 -25.17
N ASN A 233 -6.10 2.93 -25.06
CA ASN A 233 -5.41 1.70 -25.47
C ASN A 233 -5.46 1.40 -26.99
N LYS A 234 -6.15 2.20 -27.83
CA LYS A 234 -6.21 1.98 -29.30
C LYS A 234 -5.78 3.21 -30.12
N LYS A 235 -4.76 3.02 -30.98
CA LYS A 235 -4.18 3.78 -32.12
C LYS A 235 -4.55 5.29 -32.34
N PRO A 236 -3.64 6.10 -32.94
CA PRO A 236 -3.39 7.50 -32.56
C PRO A 236 -4.14 8.57 -33.39
N ASN A 237 -5.38 8.33 -33.83
CA ASN A 237 -6.11 9.34 -34.60
C ASN A 237 -7.11 10.09 -33.71
N PHE A 238 -6.65 11.19 -33.12
CA PHE A 238 -7.45 12.15 -32.36
C PHE A 238 -7.89 13.28 -33.31
N GLN A 239 -9.20 13.41 -33.59
CA GLN A 239 -9.73 14.35 -34.59
C GLN A 239 -10.69 15.41 -34.02
N SER A 240 -10.67 15.70 -32.72
CA SER A 240 -11.45 16.85 -32.22
C SER A 240 -10.70 17.64 -31.16
N SER A 241 -10.70 18.96 -31.32
CA SER A 241 -10.20 19.91 -30.34
C SER A 241 -11.02 19.78 -29.05
N GLN A 242 -10.38 19.29 -27.97
CA GLN A 242 -10.97 19.19 -26.63
C GLN A 242 -10.53 20.37 -25.73
N MET A 243 -10.07 21.48 -26.33
CA MET A 243 -9.45 22.59 -25.61
C MET A 243 -10.36 23.18 -24.52
N GLY A 244 -11.63 23.44 -24.84
CA GLY A 244 -12.60 23.97 -23.86
C GLY A 244 -12.83 23.03 -22.68
N ARG A 245 -12.83 21.71 -22.91
CA ARG A 245 -12.95 20.71 -21.83
C ARG A 245 -11.70 20.67 -20.95
N MET A 246 -10.52 20.73 -21.56
CA MET A 246 -9.25 20.72 -20.82
C MET A 246 -9.15 21.96 -19.93
N ALA A 247 -9.49 23.14 -20.45
CA ALA A 247 -9.52 24.39 -19.68
C ALA A 247 -10.53 24.32 -18.53
N ARG A 248 -11.74 23.81 -18.79
CA ARG A 248 -12.76 23.63 -17.75
C ARG A 248 -12.31 22.68 -16.65
N PHE A 249 -11.67 21.56 -17.02
CA PHE A 249 -11.16 20.60 -16.04
C PHE A 249 -10.08 21.21 -15.16
N GLU A 250 -9.16 21.97 -15.74
CA GLU A 250 -8.09 22.65 -15.01
C GLU A 250 -8.67 23.71 -14.05
N ALA A 251 -9.64 24.50 -14.50
CA ALA A 251 -10.33 25.47 -13.64
C ALA A 251 -11.08 24.81 -12.46
N GLU A 252 -11.67 23.63 -12.66
CA GLU A 252 -12.44 22.93 -11.62
C GLU A 252 -11.55 22.15 -10.63
N THR A 253 -10.35 21.72 -11.03
CA THR A 253 -9.56 20.75 -10.24
C THR A 253 -8.16 21.23 -9.87
N ASP A 254 -7.62 22.25 -10.52
CA ASP A 254 -6.20 22.64 -10.48
C ASP A 254 -5.24 21.57 -11.07
N PHE A 255 -5.77 20.64 -11.88
CA PHE A 255 -4.99 19.64 -12.60
C PHE A 255 -5.09 19.87 -14.12
N ARG A 256 -3.94 19.87 -14.79
CA ARG A 256 -3.93 19.90 -16.26
C ARG A 256 -4.39 18.55 -16.83
N LEU A 257 -5.53 18.53 -17.51
CA LEU A 257 -6.03 17.34 -18.20
C LEU A 257 -5.28 17.11 -19.52
N ILE A 258 -4.80 15.89 -19.74
CA ILE A 258 -4.09 15.49 -20.95
C ILE A 258 -4.74 14.21 -21.49
N ILE A 259 -5.21 14.25 -22.72
CA ILE A 259 -5.86 13.10 -23.36
C ILE A 259 -4.94 12.59 -24.47
N ARG A 260 -4.17 11.53 -24.19
CA ARG A 260 -3.21 10.94 -25.14
C ARG A 260 -2.89 9.50 -24.77
N ASN A 261 -2.30 8.74 -25.67
CA ASN A 261 -1.94 7.33 -25.44
C ASN A 261 -0.65 7.13 -24.63
N THR A 262 0.14 8.18 -24.39
CA THR A 262 1.47 8.10 -23.77
C THR A 262 1.55 8.99 -22.53
N ILE A 263 2.12 8.50 -21.43
CA ILE A 263 2.39 9.32 -20.26
C ILE A 263 3.86 9.69 -20.29
N GLU A 264 4.15 10.96 -20.59
CA GLU A 264 5.52 11.46 -20.49
C GLU A 264 5.84 11.79 -19.03
N ILE A 265 6.92 11.18 -18.56
CA ILE A 265 7.53 11.41 -17.26
C ILE A 265 8.82 12.18 -17.55
N SER A 266 8.91 13.40 -17.04
CA SER A 266 10.01 14.35 -17.25
C SER A 266 10.31 15.06 -15.95
#